data_AF-A0A7V5X187-F1
#
_entry.id   AF-A0A7V5X187-F1
#
_cell.length_a   1.000
_cell.length_b   1.000
_cell.length_c   1.000
_cell.angle_alpha   90.00
_cell.angle_beta   90.00
_cell.angle_gamma   90.00
#
_symmetry.space_group_name_H-M   'P 1'
#
loop_
_entity.id
_entity.type
_entity.pdbx_description
1 polymer ?
#
loop_
_entity_poly.entity_id
_entity_poly.type
_entity_poly.pdbx_seq_one_letter_code
_entity_poly.pdbx_strand_id
1 'polypeptide(L)'
;MSWLPYRSLSSFLREKFGFRVQKISLDAGLGCPNRDAGNNGGCIYCNPNGSGTGAYAQGIGLKEQIETQMTFMARRYKAKAFIAYFQSYSNTYADVETLKGIYNKI
;
A
#
# COMPACT_ATOMS: atom_id res chain seq x y z
N MET A 1 2.11 27.82 10.24
CA MET A 1 2.16 26.86 9.12
C MET A 1 3.61 26.80 8.67
N SER A 2 4.32 25.69 8.86
CA SER A 2 5.74 25.61 8.48
C SER A 2 5.85 25.61 6.95
N TRP A 3 6.71 26.49 6.43
CA TRP A 3 6.96 26.58 5.00
C TRP A 3 7.84 25.38 4.60
N LEU A 4 7.24 24.38 3.93
CA LEU A 4 8.00 23.28 3.36
C LEU A 4 8.57 23.74 2.01
N PRO A 5 9.82 23.39 1.67
CA PRO A 5 10.41 23.72 0.38
C PRO A 5 9.81 22.93 -0.79
N TYR A 6 8.73 22.17 -0.56
CA TYR A 6 8.02 21.37 -1.55
C TYR A 6 6.53 21.28 -1.24
N ARG A 7 5.73 21.02 -2.28
CA ARG A 7 4.30 20.74 -2.14
C ARG A 7 4.09 19.29 -1.77
N SER A 8 3.71 19.03 -0.52
CA SER A 8 3.40 17.65 -0.10
C SER A 8 2.15 17.13 -0.80
N LEU A 9 2.13 15.83 -1.13
CA LEU A 9 0.94 15.15 -1.65
C LEU A 9 -0.29 15.38 -0.75
N SER A 10 -0.07 15.38 0.55
CA SER A 10 -1.12 15.62 1.55
C SER A 10 -1.74 17.02 1.49
N SER A 11 -0.92 18.05 1.23
CA SER A 11 -1.40 19.43 1.01
C SER A 11 -2.15 19.52 -0.31
N PHE A 12 -1.57 18.98 -1.39
CA PHE A 12 -2.21 18.94 -2.71
C PHE A 12 -3.60 18.27 -2.67
N LEU A 13 -3.71 17.08 -2.07
CA LEU A 13 -4.98 16.35 -2.01
C LEU A 13 -6.03 17.10 -1.16
N ARG A 14 -5.62 17.77 -0.08
CA ARG A 14 -6.55 18.56 0.74
C ARG A 14 -7.08 19.78 -0.01
N GLU A 15 -6.22 20.47 -0.73
CA GLU A 15 -6.61 21.60 -1.58
C GLU A 15 -7.55 21.15 -2.71
N LYS A 16 -7.21 20.05 -3.38
CA LYS A 16 -7.99 19.51 -4.51
C LYS A 16 -9.37 19.00 -4.10
N PHE A 17 -9.49 18.33 -2.95
CA PHE A 17 -10.73 17.65 -2.55
C PHE A 17 -11.48 18.30 -1.38
N GLY A 18 -10.89 19.32 -0.73
CA GLY A 18 -11.50 19.97 0.43
C GLY A 18 -11.53 19.13 1.71
N PHE A 19 -10.97 17.93 1.71
CA PHE A 19 -10.89 17.04 2.86
C PHE A 19 -9.63 16.17 2.86
N ARG A 20 -9.37 15.50 3.99
CA ARG A 20 -8.22 14.59 4.12
C ARG A 20 -8.45 13.34 3.27
N VAL A 21 -7.60 13.15 2.26
CA VAL A 21 -7.40 11.87 1.56
C VAL A 21 -6.17 11.16 2.18
N GLN A 22 -6.28 9.86 2.41
CA GLN A 22 -5.24 9.05 3.05
C GLN A 22 -4.88 7.80 2.22
N LYS A 23 -3.59 7.54 2.02
CA LYS A 23 -3.13 6.31 1.40
C LYS A 23 -3.28 5.14 2.37
N ILE A 24 -3.79 4.00 1.89
CA ILE A 24 -3.83 2.72 2.59
C ILE A 24 -2.96 1.71 1.83
N SER A 25 -2.13 0.98 2.56
CA SER A 25 -1.07 0.15 1.98
C SER A 25 -1.55 -1.29 1.89
N LEU A 26 -1.52 -1.87 0.70
CA LEU A 26 -2.04 -3.21 0.43
C LEU A 26 -0.91 -4.19 0.17
N ASP A 27 -1.07 -5.39 0.71
CA ASP A 27 -0.22 -6.54 0.52
C ASP A 27 -1.00 -7.59 -0.28
N ALA A 28 -0.64 -7.75 -1.56
CA ALA A 28 -1.29 -8.67 -2.47
C ALA A 28 -0.65 -10.08 -2.49
N GLY A 29 0.33 -10.34 -1.62
CA GLY A 29 1.03 -11.64 -1.58
C GLY A 29 2.02 -11.85 -2.72
N LEU A 30 2.42 -10.78 -3.41
CA LEU A 30 3.39 -10.83 -4.50
C LEU A 30 4.82 -10.80 -3.98
N GLY A 31 5.74 -11.38 -4.75
CA GLY A 31 7.17 -11.42 -4.42
C GLY A 31 7.97 -10.26 -5.00
N CYS A 32 9.29 -10.37 -4.89
CA CYS A 32 10.26 -9.47 -5.53
C CYS A 32 11.08 -10.29 -6.53
N PRO A 33 11.26 -9.84 -7.80
CA PRO A 33 12.06 -10.58 -8.78
C PRO A 33 13.55 -10.65 -8.40
N ASN A 34 14.00 -9.78 -7.49
CA ASN A 34 15.38 -9.74 -7.02
C ASN A 34 15.59 -10.61 -5.76
N ARG A 35 14.55 -11.30 -5.28
CA ARG A 35 14.63 -12.21 -4.13
C ARG A 35 14.35 -13.64 -4.55
N ASP A 36 14.98 -14.59 -3.86
CA ASP A 36 14.69 -16.02 -4.05
C ASP A 36 13.40 -16.44 -3.31
N ALA A 37 13.03 -17.72 -3.45
CA ALA A 37 11.87 -18.30 -2.78
C ALA A 37 11.97 -18.30 -1.24
N GLY A 38 13.19 -18.20 -0.69
CA GLY A 38 13.45 -18.05 0.74
C GLY A 38 13.49 -16.59 1.21
N ASN A 39 13.13 -15.63 0.34
CA ASN A 39 13.17 -14.19 0.59
C ASN A 39 14.60 -13.63 0.78
N ASN A 40 15.64 -14.37 0.38
CA ASN A 40 17.03 -13.90 0.39
C ASN A 40 17.34 -13.05 -0.83
N GLY A 41 18.41 -12.26 -0.76
CA GLY A 41 18.78 -11.30 -1.81
C GLY A 41 17.96 -10.00 -1.74
N GLY A 42 17.74 -9.37 -2.89
CA GLY A 42 17.04 -8.09 -3.01
C GLY A 42 17.92 -6.87 -2.71
N CYS A 43 17.28 -5.71 -2.64
CA CYS A 43 17.99 -4.46 -2.35
C CYS A 43 18.43 -4.42 -0.88
N ILE A 44 19.67 -3.97 -0.63
CA ILE A 44 20.27 -3.86 0.70
C ILE A 44 19.47 -3.01 1.70
N TYR A 45 18.64 -2.10 1.21
CA TYR A 45 17.81 -1.20 2.02
C TYR A 45 16.36 -1.70 2.17
N CYS A 46 15.96 -2.75 1.46
CA CYS A 46 14.59 -3.23 1.47
C CYS A 46 14.36 -4.10 2.71
N ASN A 47 13.34 -3.76 3.50
CA ASN A 47 13.00 -4.59 4.66
C ASN A 47 12.53 -6.01 4.23
N PRO A 48 12.51 -6.98 5.16
CA PRO A 48 12.09 -8.35 4.85
C PRO A 48 10.67 -8.47 4.29
N ASN A 49 9.79 -7.50 4.57
CA ASN A 49 8.39 -7.51 4.11
C ASN A 49 8.18 -6.71 2.81
N GLY A 50 9.24 -6.36 2.07
CA GLY A 50 9.11 -5.61 0.83
C GLY A 50 8.56 -4.19 1.02
N SER A 51 8.84 -3.55 2.15
CA SER A 51 8.24 -2.29 2.63
C SER A 51 6.73 -2.39 2.94
N GLY A 52 6.23 -3.60 3.13
CA GLY A 52 4.84 -3.92 3.41
C GLY A 52 4.48 -4.09 4.88
N THR A 53 3.22 -4.45 5.12
CA THR A 53 2.67 -4.79 6.45
C THR A 53 2.88 -6.27 6.81
N GLY A 54 3.11 -7.14 5.83
CA GLY A 54 3.13 -8.59 6.03
C GLY A 54 1.72 -9.20 6.22
N ALA A 55 0.67 -8.43 5.93
CA ALA A 55 -0.72 -8.84 6.17
C ALA A 55 -1.12 -10.11 5.40
N TYR A 56 -0.62 -10.29 4.17
CA TYR A 56 -0.91 -11.49 3.39
C TYR A 56 -0.35 -12.76 4.05
N ALA A 57 0.88 -12.70 4.59
CA ALA A 57 1.49 -13.83 5.31
C ALA A 57 0.75 -14.18 6.61
N GLN A 58 -0.05 -13.25 7.15
CA GLN A 58 -0.93 -13.49 8.30
C GLN A 58 -2.31 -14.03 7.89
N GLY A 59 -2.54 -14.29 6.61
CA GLY A 59 -3.83 -14.77 6.08
C GLY A 59 -4.89 -13.68 5.90
N ILE A 60 -4.51 -12.40 6.02
CA ILE A 60 -5.45 -11.28 5.93
C ILE A 60 -5.66 -10.91 4.46
N GLY A 61 -6.88 -11.11 3.97
CA GLY A 61 -7.26 -10.81 2.58
C GLY A 61 -7.32 -9.30 2.27
N LEU A 62 -7.22 -8.94 0.98
CA LEU A 62 -7.20 -7.54 0.53
C LEU A 62 -8.40 -6.73 1.02
N LYS A 63 -9.61 -7.30 0.98
CA LYS A 63 -10.83 -6.63 1.47
C LYS A 63 -10.71 -6.25 2.94
N GLU A 64 -10.27 -7.18 3.78
CA GLU A 64 -10.09 -6.95 5.22
C GLU A 64 -8.96 -5.94 5.49
N GLN A 65 -7.87 -5.98 4.71
CA GLN A 65 -6.80 -4.98 4.77
C GLN A 65 -7.32 -3.58 4.45
N ILE A 66 -8.21 -3.45 3.46
CA ILE A 66 -8.84 -2.17 3.07
C ILE A 66 -9.75 -1.67 4.18
N GLU A 67 -10.71 -2.48 4.62
CA GLU A 67 -11.73 -2.09 5.61
C GLU A 67 -11.11 -1.70 6.95
N THR A 68 -10.14 -2.49 7.43
CA THR A 68 -9.43 -2.24 8.68
C THR A 68 -8.61 -0.95 8.61
N GLN A 69 -7.87 -0.74 7.52
CA GLN A 69 -7.09 0.49 7.35
C GLN A 69 -7.98 1.72 7.16
N MET A 70 -9.06 1.63 6.38
CA MET A 70 -10.01 2.74 6.22
C MET A 70 -10.58 3.16 7.57
N THR A 71 -11.02 2.20 8.39
CA THR A 71 -11.56 2.44 9.73
C THR A 71 -10.52 3.12 10.63
N PHE A 72 -9.31 2.58 10.71
CA PHE A 72 -8.24 3.13 11.52
C PHE A 72 -7.83 4.55 11.07
N MET A 73 -7.66 4.75 9.77
CA MET A 73 -7.22 6.02 9.18
C MET A 73 -8.31 7.10 9.25
N ALA A 74 -9.59 6.72 9.09
CA ALA A 74 -10.72 7.62 9.36
C ALA A 74 -10.70 8.10 10.80
N ARG A 75 -10.54 7.20 11.77
CA ARG A 75 -10.50 7.56 13.20
C ARG A 75 -9.32 8.46 13.54
N ARG A 76 -8.11 8.06 13.10
CA ARG A 76 -6.84 8.70 13.46
C ARG A 76 -6.61 10.03 12.76
N TYR A 77 -6.86 10.09 11.45
CA TYR A 77 -6.52 11.25 10.62
C TYR A 77 -7.73 12.04 10.14
N LYS A 78 -8.95 11.63 10.53
CA LYS A 78 -10.21 12.20 10.02
C LYS A 78 -10.27 12.17 8.49
N ALA A 79 -9.69 11.11 7.90
CA ALA A 79 -9.71 10.88 6.47
C ALA A 79 -11.15 10.60 6.01
N LYS A 80 -11.53 11.19 4.88
CA LYS A 80 -12.85 11.01 4.25
C LYS A 80 -12.79 10.21 2.94
N ALA A 81 -11.60 10.06 2.36
CA ALA A 81 -11.37 9.21 1.19
C ALA A 81 -9.99 8.56 1.26
N PHE A 82 -9.82 7.50 0.47
CA PHE A 82 -8.64 6.65 0.55
C PHE A 82 -8.07 6.35 -0.83
N ILE A 83 -6.75 6.15 -0.89
CA ILE A 83 -6.05 5.67 -2.07
C ILE A 83 -5.53 4.28 -1.73
N ALA A 84 -6.09 3.26 -2.38
CA ALA A 84 -5.55 1.90 -2.35
C ALA A 84 -4.18 1.88 -3.05
N TYR A 85 -3.16 1.41 -2.34
CA TYR A 85 -1.79 1.42 -2.83
C TYR A 85 -1.12 0.09 -2.55
N PHE A 86 -0.95 -0.71 -3.59
CA PHE A 86 -0.14 -1.93 -3.53
C PHE A 86 1.32 -1.57 -3.19
N GLN A 87 1.76 -2.00 -2.01
CA GLN A 87 3.00 -1.52 -1.41
C GLN A 87 4.04 -2.62 -1.22
N SER A 88 3.62 -3.81 -0.78
CA SER A 88 4.55 -4.91 -0.50
C SER A 88 5.20 -5.40 -1.80
N TYR A 89 6.53 -5.46 -1.82
CA TYR A 89 7.35 -6.02 -2.89
C TYR A 89 7.07 -5.43 -4.30
N SER A 90 7.20 -6.26 -5.36
CA SER A 90 6.99 -5.84 -6.74
C SER A 90 5.60 -6.27 -7.20
N ASN A 91 4.66 -5.33 -7.19
CA ASN A 91 3.25 -5.63 -7.48
C ASN A 91 2.94 -5.91 -8.95
N THR A 92 3.97 -6.01 -9.79
CA THR A 92 3.90 -6.44 -11.19
C THR A 92 4.60 -7.78 -11.42
N TYR A 93 5.09 -8.43 -10.35
CA TYR A 93 5.84 -9.68 -10.44
C TYR A 93 4.91 -10.90 -10.33
N ALA A 94 4.07 -11.06 -11.35
CA ALA A 94 3.26 -12.25 -11.61
C ALA A 94 2.83 -12.22 -13.09
N ASP A 95 2.25 -13.32 -13.58
CA ASP A 95 1.64 -13.36 -14.89
C ASP A 95 0.37 -12.47 -14.96
N VAL A 96 -0.04 -12.13 -16.18
CA VAL A 96 -1.14 -11.19 -16.44
C VAL A 96 -2.47 -11.66 -15.84
N GLU A 97 -2.77 -12.95 -15.85
CA GLU A 97 -4.04 -13.47 -15.34
C GLU A 97 -4.08 -13.40 -13.81
N THR A 98 -2.97 -13.71 -13.15
CA THR A 98 -2.81 -13.49 -11.71
C THR A 98 -3.00 -12.01 -11.34
N LEU A 99 -2.34 -11.09 -12.06
CA LEU A 99 -2.43 -9.65 -11.79
C LEU A 99 -3.86 -9.11 -12.00
N LYS A 100 -4.53 -9.49 -13.09
CA LYS A 100 -5.95 -9.15 -13.31
C LYS A 100 -6.83 -9.65 -12.18
N GLY A 101 -6.61 -10.90 -11.75
CA GLY A 101 -7.34 -11.51 -10.65
C GLY A 101 -7.15 -10.79 -9.32
N ILE A 102 -6.00 -10.16 -9.08
CA ILE A 102 -5.75 -9.31 -7.90
C ILE A 102 -6.43 -7.95 -8.06
N TYR A 103 -6.23 -7.27 -9.20
CA TYR A 103 -6.68 -5.89 -9.39
C TYR A 103 -8.20 -5.77 -9.46
N ASN A 104 -8.89 -6.75 -10.05
CA ASN A 104 -10.35 -6.73 -10.17
C ASN A 104 -11.08 -7.01 -8.84
N LYS A 105 -10.36 -7.36 -7.77
CA LYS A 105 -10.94 -7.61 -6.43
C LYS A 105 -11.02 -6.35 -5.56
N ILE A 106 -10.52 -5.23 -6.06
CA ILE A 106 -10.41 -3.94 -5.35
C ILE A 106 -11.26 -2.91 -6.08
#